data_AF-A0A7Y9NJW8-F1
#
_entry.id   AF-A0A7Y9NJW8-F1
#
_cell.length_a   1.000
_cell.length_b   1.000
_cell.length_c   1.000
_cell.angle_alpha   90.00
_cell.angle_beta   90.00
_cell.angle_gamma   90.00
#
_symmetry.space_group_name_H-M   'P 1'
#
loop_
_entity.id
_entity.type
_entity.pdbx_description
1 polymer ?
#
loop_
_entity_poly.entity_id
_entity_poly.type
_entity_poly.pdbx_seq_one_letter_code
_entity_poly.pdbx_strand_id
1 'polypeptide(L)'
;MRTASGIVNSSGKIIAGVVLITAGYSADGKYSHFLLVQSPITFGDISLAAGNYVIGWQRGEDALVVRFYDAATGEEHGAVTAHRLATGSRVESFRIWPPSNNSILQIGRFAIPYILEKQPAK
;
A
#
# COMPACT_ATOMS: atom_id res chain seq x y z
N MET A 1 4.41 -2.90 17.86
CA MET A 1 3.57 -2.62 16.68
C MET A 1 4.39 -1.73 15.75
N ARG A 2 4.61 -2.10 14.47
CA ARG A 2 5.38 -1.23 13.54
C ARG A 2 4.42 -0.18 12.99
N THR A 3 4.69 1.09 13.28
CA THR A 3 3.90 2.28 12.86
C THR A 3 4.37 2.87 11.53
N ALA A 4 5.43 2.31 10.94
CA ALA A 4 5.96 2.64 9.63
C ALA A 4 6.46 1.38 8.91
N SER A 5 6.22 1.28 7.61
CA SER A 5 6.75 0.22 6.73
C SER A 5 7.31 0.85 5.48
N GLY A 6 8.50 0.44 5.03
CA GLY A 6 9.06 0.92 3.77
C GLY A 6 9.88 -0.15 3.05
N ILE A 7 10.05 0.04 1.75
CA ILE A 7 10.88 -0.82 0.89
C ILE A 7 12.08 0.00 0.42
N VAL A 8 13.25 -0.63 0.41
CA VAL A 8 14.45 -0.14 -0.27
C VAL A 8 14.78 -1.05 -1.44
N ASN A 9 15.28 -0.51 -2.56
CA ASN A 9 15.74 -1.30 -3.69
C ASN A 9 17.08 -1.98 -3.39
N SER A 10 17.57 -2.78 -4.34
CA SER A 10 18.87 -3.47 -4.24
C SER A 10 20.07 -2.53 -4.08
N SER A 11 19.91 -1.24 -4.33
CA SER A 11 20.91 -0.19 -4.13
C SER A 11 20.73 0.59 -2.82
N GLY A 12 19.81 0.17 -1.94
CA GLY A 12 19.55 0.82 -0.64
C GLY A 12 18.71 2.10 -0.72
N LYS A 13 18.14 2.44 -1.88
CA LYS A 13 17.27 3.61 -2.07
C LYS A 13 15.82 3.26 -1.71
N ILE A 14 15.15 4.12 -0.95
CA ILE A 14 13.72 3.95 -0.62
C ILE A 14 12.89 3.92 -1.92
N ILE A 15 11.97 2.97 -2.05
CA ILE A 15 11.04 2.83 -3.17
C ILE A 15 9.64 3.31 -2.76
N ALA A 16 9.22 2.94 -1.56
CA ALA A 16 7.97 3.36 -0.98
C ALA A 16 8.03 3.33 0.54
N GLY A 17 7.30 4.21 1.20
CA GLY A 17 7.18 4.28 2.65
C GLY A 17 5.75 4.57 3.05
N VAL A 18 5.22 3.83 4.02
CA VAL A 18 3.93 4.07 4.63
C VAL A 18 4.12 4.46 6.09
N VAL A 19 3.34 5.44 6.54
CA VAL A 19 3.17 5.78 7.95
C VAL A 19 1.68 5.83 8.30
N LEU A 20 1.35 5.37 9.50
CA LEU A 20 0.00 5.47 10.05
C LEU A 20 -0.33 6.94 10.36
N ILE A 21 -1.48 7.44 9.90
CA ILE A 21 -1.96 8.79 10.25
C ILE A 21 -2.97 8.66 11.40
N THR A 22 -2.56 8.97 12.63
CA THR A 22 -3.48 9.10 13.77
C THR A 22 -3.92 10.54 13.93
N ALA A 23 -4.79 11.03 13.05
CA ALA A 23 -5.52 12.28 13.26
C ALA A 23 -6.87 12.14 12.58
N GLY A 24 -7.97 12.06 13.35
CA GLY A 24 -9.41 12.30 13.07
C GLY A 24 -10.09 11.94 11.73
N TYR A 25 -9.36 11.62 10.66
CA TYR A 25 -9.80 11.52 9.27
C TYR A 25 -10.11 10.09 8.84
N SER A 26 -9.86 9.09 9.69
CA SER A 26 -10.38 7.74 9.49
C SER A 26 -11.87 7.67 9.85
N ALA A 27 -12.68 8.60 9.32
CA ALA A 27 -14.12 8.43 9.26
C ALA A 27 -14.38 7.26 8.29
N ASP A 28 -14.92 6.17 8.83
CA ASP A 28 -15.31 4.97 8.07
C ASP A 28 -14.17 4.28 7.28
N GLY A 29 -12.93 4.38 7.76
CA GLY A 29 -11.77 3.72 7.15
C GLY A 29 -11.23 4.38 5.88
N LYS A 30 -11.72 5.58 5.52
CA LYS A 30 -11.37 6.28 4.26
C LYS A 30 -9.91 6.75 4.17
N TYR A 31 -9.32 7.22 5.27
CA TYR A 31 -7.96 7.75 5.30
C TYR A 31 -7.20 7.21 6.52
N SER A 32 -6.44 6.13 6.33
CA SER A 32 -5.77 5.43 7.43
C SER A 32 -4.24 5.53 7.36
N HIS A 33 -3.65 5.53 6.16
CA HIS A 33 -2.19 5.52 5.99
C HIS A 33 -1.73 6.53 4.94
N PHE A 34 -0.62 7.22 5.20
CA PHE A 34 0.07 8.01 4.19
C PHE A 34 1.05 7.13 3.42
N LEU A 35 0.99 7.14 2.10
CA LEU A 35 1.87 6.40 1.20
C LEU A 35 2.74 7.36 0.39
N LEU A 36 4.05 7.28 0.58
CA LEU A 36 5.04 7.88 -0.31
C LEU A 36 5.43 6.86 -1.38
N VAL A 37 5.25 7.21 -2.65
CA VAL A 37 5.69 6.44 -3.82
C VAL A 37 6.88 7.16 -4.47
N GLN A 38 8.04 6.52 -4.52
CA GLN A 38 9.25 7.11 -5.14
C GLN A 38 9.55 6.55 -6.54
N SER A 39 8.83 5.50 -6.95
CA SER A 39 8.89 4.92 -8.29
C SER A 39 7.51 4.46 -8.69
N PRO A 40 7.10 4.58 -9.97
CA PRO A 40 5.79 4.13 -10.41
C PRO A 40 5.52 2.69 -9.97
N ILE A 41 4.34 2.49 -9.38
CA ILE A 41 3.90 1.23 -8.78
C ILE A 41 2.46 0.98 -9.18
N THR A 42 2.15 -0.28 -9.49
CA THR A 42 0.79 -0.72 -9.79
C THR A 42 0.33 -1.68 -8.71
N PHE A 43 -0.78 -1.37 -8.04
CA PHE A 43 -1.45 -2.26 -7.07
C PHE A 43 -2.69 -2.85 -7.72
N GLY A 44 -2.65 -4.14 -8.08
CA GLY A 44 -3.70 -4.73 -8.92
C GLY A 44 -3.80 -4.01 -10.27
N ASP A 45 -4.89 -3.27 -10.46
CA ASP A 45 -5.21 -2.46 -11.64
C ASP A 45 -4.97 -0.94 -11.44
N ILE A 46 -4.59 -0.51 -10.24
CA ILE A 46 -4.37 0.91 -9.91
C ILE A 46 -2.89 1.26 -10.13
N SER A 47 -2.61 2.12 -11.12
CA SER A 47 -1.26 2.63 -11.37
C SER A 47 -1.05 4.00 -10.70
N LEU A 48 0.00 4.11 -9.90
CA LEU A 48 0.38 5.33 -9.19
C LEU A 48 1.77 5.78 -9.66
N ALA A 49 1.86 7.03 -10.10
CA ALA A 49 3.14 7.69 -10.36
C ALA A 49 3.87 8.00 -9.04
N ALA A 50 5.14 8.43 -9.13
CA ALA A 50 5.84 8.95 -7.96
C ALA A 50 5.10 10.15 -7.37
N GLY A 51 4.84 10.13 -6.07
CA GLY A 51 3.96 11.09 -5.41
C GLY A 51 3.60 10.71 -3.97
N ASN A 52 2.67 11.48 -3.42
CA ASN A 52 2.17 11.34 -2.04
C ASN A 52 0.69 10.98 -2.09
N TYR A 53 0.32 9.90 -1.43
CA TYR A 53 -1.04 9.37 -1.45
C TYR A 53 -1.53 9.07 -0.04
N VAL A 54 -2.83 8.89 0.09
CA VAL A 54 -3.47 8.36 1.28
C VAL A 54 -4.21 7.08 0.91
N ILE A 55 -4.10 6.08 1.77
CA ILE A 55 -4.76 4.79 1.63
C ILE A 55 -5.82 4.68 2.71
N GLY A 56 -6.98 4.15 2.34
CA GLY A 56 -8.01 3.68 3.26
C GLY A 56 -8.49 2.29 2.87
N TRP A 57 -9.22 1.63 3.76
CA TRP A 57 -9.89 0.38 3.41
C TRP A 57 -11.16 0.15 4.21
N GLN A 58 -12.08 -0.57 3.59
CA GLN A 58 -13.30 -1.09 4.21
C GLN A 58 -13.26 -2.62 4.16
N ARG A 59 -13.79 -3.24 5.22
CA ARG A 59 -13.82 -4.70 5.32
C ARG A 59 -15.12 -5.23 4.72
N GLY A 60 -15.00 -6.11 3.74
CA GLY A 60 -16.08 -6.97 3.26
C GLY A 60 -16.11 -8.30 4.02
N GLU A 61 -16.85 -9.28 3.49
CA GLU A 61 -17.03 -10.59 4.14
C GLU A 61 -15.69 -11.36 4.25
N ASP A 62 -14.98 -11.58 3.13
CA ASP A 62 -13.67 -12.24 3.08
C ASP A 62 -12.62 -11.46 2.26
N ALA A 63 -12.74 -10.13 2.24
CA ALA A 63 -11.81 -9.25 1.52
C ALA A 63 -11.73 -7.85 2.16
N LEU A 64 -10.73 -7.07 1.77
CA LEU A 64 -10.71 -5.62 2.01
C LEU A 64 -10.81 -4.88 0.67
N VAL A 65 -11.69 -3.88 0.59
CA VAL A 65 -11.69 -2.92 -0.52
C VAL A 65 -10.76 -1.78 -0.11
N VAL A 66 -9.61 -1.68 -0.78
CA VAL A 66 -8.57 -0.71 -0.48
C VAL A 66 -8.64 0.41 -1.50
N ARG A 67 -8.71 1.66 -1.03
CA ARG A 67 -8.85 2.86 -1.88
C ARG A 67 -7.61 3.74 -1.77
N PHE A 68 -7.24 4.35 -2.88
CA PHE A 68 -6.09 5.25 -2.98
C PHE A 68 -6.54 6.65 -3.35
N TYR A 69 -5.99 7.65 -2.66
CA TYR A 69 -6.31 9.05 -2.86
C TYR A 69 -5.03 9.86 -3.01
N ASP A 70 -5.06 10.92 -3.81
CA ASP A 70 -4.01 11.93 -3.80
C ASP A 70 -3.99 12.62 -2.43
N ALA A 71 -2.81 12.75 -1.82
CA ALA A 71 -2.71 13.26 -0.46
C ALA A 71 -2.95 14.77 -0.34
N ALA A 72 -2.77 15.53 -1.42
CA ALA A 72 -2.91 16.99 -1.40
C ALA A 72 -4.35 17.42 -1.70
N THR A 73 -5.04 16.71 -2.60
CA THR A 73 -6.36 17.07 -3.12
C THR A 73 -7.48 16.18 -2.56
N GLY A 74 -7.16 14.96 -2.14
CA GLY A 74 -8.15 13.96 -1.75
C GLY A 74 -8.89 13.31 -2.93
N GLU A 75 -8.46 13.56 -4.17
CA GLU A 75 -8.99 12.90 -5.37
C GLU A 75 -8.77 11.39 -5.31
N GLU A 76 -9.78 10.59 -5.64
CA GLU A 76 -9.69 9.13 -5.63
C GLU A 76 -9.08 8.61 -6.94
N HIS A 77 -7.98 7.86 -6.83
CA HIS A 77 -7.33 7.18 -7.96
C HIS A 77 -7.96 5.82 -8.28
N GLY A 78 -8.74 5.27 -7.34
CA GLY A 78 -9.49 4.03 -7.51
C GLY A 78 -9.39 3.10 -6.31
N ALA A 79 -9.90 1.88 -6.51
CA ALA A 79 -10.02 0.87 -5.48
C ALA A 79 -9.57 -0.51 -6.00
N VAL A 80 -8.90 -1.27 -5.14
CA VAL A 80 -8.47 -2.64 -5.41
C VAL A 80 -8.91 -3.58 -4.29
N THR A 81 -9.24 -4.82 -4.64
CA THR A 81 -9.63 -5.83 -3.66
C THR A 81 -8.39 -6.55 -3.12
N ALA A 82 -8.17 -6.47 -1.81
CA ALA A 82 -7.19 -7.29 -1.11
C ALA A 82 -7.82 -8.63 -0.70
N HIS A 83 -7.21 -9.73 -1.12
CA HIS A 83 -7.70 -11.07 -0.85
C HIS A 83 -6.98 -11.72 0.32
N ARG A 84 -7.68 -12.62 1.02
CA ARG A 84 -7.13 -13.33 2.17
C ARG A 84 -5.97 -14.23 1.73
N LEU A 85 -4.85 -14.10 2.42
CA LEU A 85 -3.70 -14.98 2.27
C LEU A 85 -4.01 -16.37 2.82
N ALA A 86 -3.35 -17.40 2.26
CA ALA A 86 -3.49 -18.78 2.70
C ALA A 86 -3.16 -18.94 4.20
N THR A 87 -3.79 -19.93 4.83
CA THR A 87 -3.69 -20.23 6.26
C THR A 87 -2.23 -20.46 6.66
N GLY A 88 -1.79 -19.81 7.76
CA GLY A 88 -0.39 -19.86 8.23
C GLY A 88 0.42 -18.58 7.94
N SER A 89 -0.14 -17.65 7.17
CA SER A 89 0.48 -16.35 6.92
C SER A 89 0.52 -15.49 8.20
N ARG A 90 1.67 -14.86 8.46
CA ARG A 90 1.86 -13.91 9.57
C ARG A 90 0.83 -12.78 9.46
N VAL A 91 0.25 -12.36 10.58
CA VAL A 91 -0.62 -11.17 10.62
C VAL A 91 0.25 -9.94 10.75
N GLU A 92 0.12 -9.00 9.82
CA GLU A 92 0.83 -7.71 9.83
C GLU A 92 -0.18 -6.57 9.92
N SER A 93 0.10 -5.49 10.67
CA SER A 93 -0.83 -4.35 10.73
C SER A 93 -0.97 -3.67 9.36
N PHE A 94 0.18 -3.33 8.77
CA PHE A 94 0.30 -2.85 7.39
C PHE A 94 1.75 -3.05 6.96
N ARG A 95 1.99 -3.66 5.80
CA ARG A 95 3.35 -3.93 5.32
C ARG A 95 3.41 -3.99 3.80
N ILE A 96 4.30 -3.19 3.21
CA ILE A 96 4.70 -3.38 1.82
C ILE A 96 5.97 -4.24 1.84
N TRP A 97 5.90 -5.44 1.28
CA TRP A 97 7.00 -6.39 1.28
C TRP A 97 7.99 -6.06 0.16
N PRO A 98 9.32 -6.22 0.35
CA PRO A 98 10.27 -6.03 -0.74
C PRO A 98 9.97 -6.96 -1.92
N PRO A 99 10.13 -6.48 -3.18
CA PRO A 99 9.78 -7.26 -4.36
C PRO A 99 10.64 -8.53 -4.52
N SER A 100 11.85 -8.53 -3.94
CA SER A 100 12.73 -9.72 -3.89
C SER A 100 12.20 -10.84 -3.00
N ASN A 101 11.30 -10.53 -2.07
CA ASN A 101 10.77 -11.47 -1.10
C ASN A 101 9.35 -11.87 -1.47
N ASN A 102 8.48 -10.88 -1.61
CA ASN A 102 7.08 -11.07 -2.00
C ASN A 102 6.53 -9.72 -2.45
N SER A 103 6.11 -9.58 -3.71
CA SER A 103 5.61 -8.32 -4.24
C SER A 103 4.15 -8.08 -3.85
N ILE A 104 3.89 -7.94 -2.54
CA ILE A 104 2.56 -7.69 -1.99
C ILE A 104 2.54 -6.51 -1.00
N LEU A 105 1.43 -5.78 -1.00
CA LEU A 105 0.98 -4.95 0.11
C LEU A 105 0.08 -5.81 1.01
N GLN A 106 0.41 -5.94 2.28
CA GLN A 106 -0.33 -6.76 3.25
C GLN A 106 -0.97 -5.89 4.33
N ILE A 107 -2.26 -6.14 4.59
CA ILE A 107 -3.06 -5.53 5.65
C ILE A 107 -3.76 -6.66 6.43
N GLY A 108 -3.35 -6.88 7.67
CA GLY A 108 -3.80 -8.03 8.46
C GLY A 108 -3.41 -9.35 7.80
N ARG A 109 -4.43 -10.10 7.35
CA ARG A 109 -4.30 -11.35 6.59
C ARG A 109 -4.67 -11.18 5.11
N PHE A 110 -4.86 -9.96 4.65
CA PHE A 110 -5.24 -9.66 3.28
C PHE A 110 -4.06 -9.07 2.53
N ALA A 111 -3.98 -9.34 1.24
CA ALA A 111 -2.88 -8.86 0.41
C ALA A 111 -3.36 -8.39 -0.97
N ILE A 112 -2.63 -7.41 -1.50
CA ILE A 112 -2.76 -6.90 -2.86
C ILE A 112 -1.41 -7.12 -3.54
N PRO A 113 -1.35 -7.81 -4.70
CA PRO A 113 -0.13 -7.90 -5.48
C PRO A 113 0.22 -6.53 -6.06
N TYR A 114 1.52 -6.24 -6.12
CA TYR A 114 2.00 -5.04 -6.79
C TYR A 114 3.12 -5.33 -7.78
N ILE A 115 3.29 -4.43 -8.73
CA ILE A 115 4.37 -4.44 -9.72
C ILE A 115 5.07 -3.08 -9.67
N LEU A 116 6.40 -3.08 -9.68
CA LEU A 116 7.18 -1.87 -9.89
C LEU A 116 7.46 -1.74 -11.38
N GLU A 117 7.21 -0.58 -11.97
CA GLU A 117 7.71 -0.32 -13.31
C GLU A 117 9.24 -0.25 -13.24
N LYS A 118 9.93 -0.91 -14.19
CA LYS A 118 11.38 -0.84 -14.27
C LYS A 118 11.78 0.61 -14.47
N GLN A 119 12.51 1.19 -13.51
CA GLN A 119 13.22 2.43 -13.76
C GLN A 119 14.19 2.20 -14.93
N PRO A 120 14.23 3.09 -15.95
CA PRO A 120 15.24 3.00 -16.98
C PRO A 120 16.62 3.02 -16.31
N ALA A 121 17.49 2.09 -16.70
CA ALA A 121 18.87 2.08 -16.25
C ALA A 121 19.49 3.44 -16.64
N LYS A 122 19.99 4.15 -15.63
CA LYS A 122 20.72 5.41 -15.83
C LYS A 122 22.14 5.12 -16.33
#